data_AF-A0A9E5FKI8-F1
#
_entry.id   AF-A0A9E5FKI8-F1
#
_cell.length_a   1.000
_cell.length_b   1.000
_cell.length_c   1.000
_cell.angle_alpha   90.00
_cell.angle_beta   90.00
_cell.angle_gamma   90.00
#
_symmetry.space_group_name_H-M   'P 1'
#
loop_
_entity.id
_entity.type
_entity.pdbx_description
1 polymer ?
#
loop_
_entity_poly.entity_id
_entity_poly.type
_entity_poly.pdbx_seq_one_letter_code
_entity_poly.pdbx_strand_id
1 'polypeptide(L)'
;MKMKSIYLLLLLSLSLLACKKTSPCPSSTYYTSKGNLLVLQLGERFEGAYEYDLAYNSLNNDSLPLSFESYLGPQGDVTNLRVLPNPVPIFRLFANTIQWNTPVIDPTKLQQLPVSYPIDTSAIQAFGNPGNPNYPHLWEKISKLDIVHTYRKANPNAPVTVMKLITTSYNPELGFSIPSTKHLIFLVR
;
A
#
# COMPACT_ATOMS: atom_id res chain seq x y z
N MET A 1 25.10 -52.23 46.19
CA MET A 1 23.79 -51.79 45.66
C MET A 1 23.83 -50.29 45.32
N LYS A 2 24.24 -49.92 44.09
CA LYS A 2 24.21 -48.55 43.56
C LYS A 2 23.31 -48.52 42.31
N MET A 3 22.01 -48.73 42.49
CA MET A 3 21.03 -48.64 41.38
C MET A 3 20.16 -47.38 41.44
N LYS A 4 20.24 -46.57 42.51
CA LYS A 4 19.38 -45.37 42.64
C LYS A 4 19.85 -44.18 41.77
N SER A 5 21.11 -44.14 41.36
CA SER A 5 21.68 -42.98 40.65
C SER A 5 21.35 -42.93 39.15
N ILE A 6 21.04 -44.08 38.53
CA ILE A 6 20.77 -44.18 37.10
C ILE A 6 19.33 -43.73 36.78
N TYR A 7 18.36 -44.08 37.62
CA TYR A 7 16.97 -43.65 37.43
C TYR A 7 16.80 -42.13 37.57
N LEU A 8 17.58 -41.47 38.44
CA LEU A 8 17.54 -40.02 38.60
C LEU A 8 18.07 -39.28 37.36
N LEU A 9 19.12 -39.80 36.73
CA LEU A 9 19.67 -39.27 35.49
C LEU A 9 18.73 -39.48 34.29
N LEU A 10 18.00 -40.60 34.26
CA LEU A 10 17.00 -40.88 33.22
C LEU A 10 15.77 -39.96 33.33
N LEU A 11 15.35 -39.62 34.55
CA LEU A 11 14.23 -38.69 34.77
C LEU A 11 14.58 -37.24 34.39
N LEU A 12 15.83 -36.81 34.59
CA LEU A 12 16.27 -35.49 34.11
C LEU A 12 16.35 -35.41 32.59
N SER A 13 16.79 -36.47 31.90
CA SER A 13 16.91 -36.46 30.45
C SER A 13 15.54 -36.48 29.73
N LEU A 14 14.52 -37.13 30.30
CA LEU A 14 13.15 -37.08 29.76
C LEU A 14 12.50 -35.69 29.88
N SER A 15 12.90 -34.88 30.87
CA SER A 15 12.35 -33.52 31.04
C SER A 15 12.88 -32.52 30.01
N LEU A 16 14.04 -32.79 29.40
CA LEU A 16 14.61 -31.98 28.32
C LEU A 16 14.03 -32.31 26.94
N LEU A 17 13.33 -33.45 26.81
CA LEU A 17 12.58 -33.87 25.63
C LEU A 17 11.10 -33.47 25.69
N ALA A 18 10.68 -32.74 26.72
CA ALA A 18 9.38 -32.09 26.77
C ALA A 18 9.35 -30.99 25.70
N CYS A 19 8.98 -31.44 24.50
CA CYS A 19 8.63 -30.66 23.33
C CYS A 19 7.85 -29.43 23.81
N LYS A 20 8.47 -28.25 23.74
CA LYS A 20 7.73 -26.99 23.87
C LYS A 20 6.69 -27.08 22.78
N LYS A 21 5.43 -27.26 23.18
CA LYS A 21 4.25 -27.08 22.34
C LYS A 21 4.52 -25.81 21.55
N THR A 22 4.85 -25.97 20.28
CA THR A 22 4.98 -24.86 19.36
C THR A 22 3.64 -24.16 19.46
N SER A 23 3.63 -22.96 20.06
CA SER A 23 2.57 -22.00 19.81
C SER A 23 2.29 -22.09 18.32
N PRO A 24 1.03 -22.25 17.86
CA PRO A 24 0.78 -22.08 16.44
C PRO A 24 1.41 -20.73 16.09
N CYS A 25 2.39 -20.73 15.19
CA CYS A 25 2.79 -19.49 14.57
C CYS A 25 1.48 -18.89 14.08
N PRO A 26 1.10 -17.67 14.50
CA PRO A 26 -0.07 -17.05 13.91
C PRO A 26 0.17 -17.12 12.41
N SER A 27 -0.66 -17.85 11.69
CA SER A 27 -0.66 -17.78 10.24
C SER A 27 -1.08 -16.35 9.96
N SER A 28 -0.11 -15.45 9.83
CA SER A 28 -0.39 -14.12 9.31
C SER A 28 -0.79 -14.38 7.86
N THR A 29 -2.08 -14.56 7.63
CA THR A 29 -2.62 -14.61 6.29
C THR A 29 -2.33 -13.23 5.71
N TYR A 30 -1.38 -13.18 4.79
CA TYR A 30 -1.11 -11.98 4.03
C TYR A 30 -2.37 -11.51 3.32
N TYR A 31 -2.42 -10.21 3.03
CA TYR A 31 -3.53 -9.61 2.31
C TYR A 31 -3.63 -10.23 0.92
N THR A 32 -4.83 -10.66 0.55
CA THR A 32 -5.15 -11.11 -0.81
C THR A 32 -5.89 -9.99 -1.53
N SER A 33 -5.37 -9.57 -2.69
CA SER A 33 -5.99 -8.56 -3.55
C SER A 33 -7.42 -8.93 -3.95
N LYS A 34 -8.35 -7.99 -3.80
CA LYS A 34 -9.78 -8.18 -4.09
C LYS A 34 -10.31 -7.23 -5.16
N GLY A 35 -9.77 -6.02 -5.26
CA GLY A 35 -10.19 -5.01 -6.23
C GLY A 35 -9.31 -4.86 -7.45
N ASN A 36 -9.77 -4.11 -8.45
CA ASN A 36 -9.09 -3.96 -9.75
C ASN A 36 -8.30 -2.64 -9.93
N LEU A 37 -8.33 -1.75 -8.94
CA LEU A 37 -7.46 -0.57 -8.85
C LEU A 37 -6.74 -0.55 -7.50
N LEU A 38 -5.43 -0.41 -7.55
CA LEU A 38 -4.57 -0.21 -6.38
C LEU A 38 -4.01 1.21 -6.40
N VAL A 39 -4.13 1.89 -5.27
CA VAL A 39 -3.52 3.19 -5.03
C VAL A 39 -2.52 3.07 -3.88
N LEU A 40 -1.26 3.40 -4.14
CA LEU A 40 -0.17 3.35 -3.16
C LEU A 40 0.23 4.78 -2.80
N GLN A 41 0.23 5.11 -1.51
CA GLN A 41 0.65 6.40 -0.99
C GLN A 41 2.10 6.34 -0.50
N LEU A 42 2.95 7.21 -1.05
CA LEU A 42 4.36 7.34 -0.72
C LEU A 42 4.69 8.74 -0.24
N GLY A 43 5.33 8.86 0.92
CA GLY A 43 6.05 10.06 1.33
C GLY A 43 7.56 9.78 1.33
N GLU A 44 8.22 10.12 2.43
CA GLU A 44 9.61 9.68 2.66
C GLU A 44 9.71 8.14 2.66
N ARG A 45 8.69 7.47 3.21
CA ARG A 45 8.54 6.01 3.23
C ARG A 45 7.23 5.60 2.54
N PHE A 46 7.01 4.30 2.43
CA PHE A 46 5.68 3.77 2.09
C PHE A 46 4.71 4.05 3.24
N GLU A 47 3.54 4.62 2.93
CA GLU A 47 2.57 5.10 3.94
C GLU A 47 1.25 4.33 3.91
N GLY A 48 0.85 3.76 2.78
CA GLY A 48 -0.39 2.99 2.71
C GLY A 48 -0.71 2.46 1.33
N ALA A 49 -1.58 1.45 1.31
CA ALA A 49 -2.18 0.88 0.11
C ALA A 49 -3.71 0.89 0.26
N TYR A 50 -4.38 1.18 -0.84
CA TYR A 50 -5.82 1.34 -0.92
C TYR A 50 -6.32 0.61 -2.17
N GLU A 51 -7.33 -0.22 -2.02
CA GLU A 51 -7.85 -1.03 -3.12
C GLU A 51 -9.31 -0.66 -3.40
N TYR A 52 -9.64 -0.61 -4.69
CA TYR A 52 -10.95 -0.20 -5.21
C TYR A 52 -11.42 -1.16 -6.28
N ASP A 53 -12.75 -1.24 -6.41
CA ASP A 53 -13.44 -1.90 -7.52
C ASP A 53 -13.94 -0.84 -8.51
N LEU A 54 -13.22 -0.72 -9.62
CA LEU A 54 -13.63 0.00 -10.81
C LEU A 54 -14.81 -0.69 -11.47
N ALA A 55 -15.70 0.12 -12.06
CA ALA A 55 -16.89 -0.37 -12.74
C ALA A 55 -16.57 -1.14 -14.03
N TYR A 56 -15.33 -1.04 -14.52
CA TYR A 56 -14.85 -1.67 -15.74
C TYR A 56 -13.61 -2.53 -15.44
N ASN A 57 -13.43 -3.57 -16.25
CA ASN A 57 -12.32 -4.53 -16.11
C ASN A 57 -11.19 -4.28 -17.13
N SER A 58 -11.33 -3.30 -18.03
CA SER A 58 -10.33 -2.96 -19.03
C SER A 58 -10.20 -1.45 -19.17
N LEU A 59 -8.96 -0.95 -19.20
CA LEU A 59 -8.69 0.42 -19.62
C LEU A 59 -8.86 0.47 -21.15
N ASN A 60 -9.90 1.15 -21.62
CA ASN A 60 -10.15 1.31 -23.07
C ASN A 60 -9.21 2.34 -23.72
N ASN A 61 -8.53 3.15 -22.90
CA ASN A 61 -7.57 4.16 -23.31
C ASN A 61 -6.20 3.82 -22.73
N ASP A 62 -5.16 4.45 -23.28
CA ASP A 62 -3.81 4.35 -22.72
C ASP A 62 -3.71 4.95 -21.32
N SER A 63 -4.73 5.64 -20.79
CA SER A 63 -4.68 6.30 -19.47
C SER A 63 -5.89 6.02 -18.57
N LEU A 64 -5.66 6.11 -17.25
CA LEU A 64 -6.71 6.04 -16.24
C LEU A 64 -7.55 7.34 -16.30
N PRO A 65 -8.89 7.28 -16.49
CA PRO A 65 -9.76 8.45 -16.62
C PRO A 65 -9.99 9.15 -15.27
N LEU A 66 -8.93 9.75 -14.74
CA LEU A 66 -8.94 10.49 -13.49
C LEU A 66 -9.49 11.90 -13.68
N SER A 67 -10.34 12.34 -12.75
CA SER A 67 -10.91 13.69 -12.75
C SER A 67 -10.90 14.28 -11.34
N PHE A 68 -10.53 15.56 -11.27
CA PHE A 68 -10.75 16.37 -10.07
C PHE A 68 -12.08 17.10 -10.16
N GLU A 69 -12.87 17.00 -9.10
CA GLU A 69 -14.12 17.73 -8.95
C GLU A 69 -14.09 18.53 -7.65
N SER A 70 -14.15 19.84 -7.75
CA SER A 70 -14.15 20.75 -6.61
C SER A 70 -15.53 21.36 -6.39
N TYR A 71 -15.91 21.50 -5.12
CA TYR A 71 -17.13 22.18 -4.71
C TYR A 71 -16.93 22.88 -3.38
N LEU A 72 -17.69 23.96 -3.16
CA LEU A 72 -17.68 24.68 -1.90
C LEU A 72 -18.54 23.92 -0.87
N GLY A 73 -17.89 23.31 0.12
CA GLY A 73 -18.55 22.66 1.24
C GLY A 73 -18.80 23.62 2.41
N PRO A 74 -19.56 23.19 3.45
CA PRO A 74 -19.83 24.02 4.62
C PRO A 74 -18.58 24.46 5.39
N GLN A 75 -17.48 23.73 5.24
CA GLN A 75 -16.22 23.95 5.96
C GLN A 75 -15.11 24.51 5.04
N GLY A 76 -15.43 24.84 3.78
CA GLY A 76 -14.47 25.32 2.77
C GLY A 76 -14.44 24.45 1.51
N ASP A 77 -13.45 24.70 0.65
CA ASP A 77 -13.27 23.98 -0.60
C ASP A 77 -12.95 22.50 -0.36
N VAL A 78 -13.72 21.63 -1.00
CA VAL A 78 -13.51 20.19 -1.03
C VAL A 78 -13.21 19.77 -2.46
N THR A 79 -12.11 19.05 -2.65
CA THR A 79 -11.73 18.52 -3.97
C THR A 79 -11.73 17.00 -3.93
N ASN A 80 -12.52 16.38 -4.80
CA ASN A 80 -12.58 14.94 -4.96
C ASN A 80 -11.68 14.49 -6.10
N LEU A 81 -10.95 13.39 -5.93
CA LEU A 81 -10.37 12.66 -7.06
C LEU A 81 -11.26 11.45 -7.38
N ARG A 82 -11.69 11.32 -8.63
CA ARG A 82 -12.52 10.20 -9.12
C ARG A 82 -11.87 9.50 -10.30
N VAL A 83 -12.23 8.24 -10.48
CA VAL A 83 -12.06 7.52 -11.75
C VAL A 83 -13.41 7.54 -12.44
N LEU A 84 -13.52 8.02 -13.67
CA LEU A 84 -14.79 8.01 -14.38
C LEU A 84 -15.05 6.64 -15.02
N PRO A 85 -16.29 6.10 -14.98
CA PRO A 85 -17.51 6.69 -14.44
C PRO A 85 -17.82 6.27 -12.99
N ASN A 86 -16.85 5.82 -12.19
CA ASN A 86 -17.11 5.35 -10.83
C ASN A 86 -17.74 6.45 -9.95
N PRO A 87 -18.89 6.17 -9.27
CA PRO A 87 -19.63 7.17 -8.51
C PRO A 87 -19.00 7.50 -7.15
N VAL A 88 -18.08 6.67 -6.66
CA VAL A 88 -17.38 6.88 -5.40
C VAL A 88 -15.99 7.48 -5.69
N PRO A 89 -15.61 8.62 -5.10
CA PRO A 89 -14.26 9.15 -5.26
C PRO A 89 -13.23 8.21 -4.63
N ILE A 90 -12.00 8.25 -5.14
CA ILE A 90 -10.85 7.61 -4.50
C ILE A 90 -10.63 8.26 -3.12
N PHE A 91 -10.47 9.58 -3.11
CA PHE A 91 -10.32 10.35 -1.88
C PHE A 91 -10.93 11.74 -2.03
N ARG A 92 -11.04 12.42 -0.89
CA ARG A 92 -11.36 13.83 -0.78
C ARG A 92 -10.15 14.58 -0.22
N LEU A 93 -9.89 15.76 -0.74
CA LEU A 93 -8.93 16.71 -0.21
C LEU A 93 -9.70 17.83 0.48
N PHE A 94 -9.40 18.02 1.76
CA PHE A 94 -9.92 19.12 2.56
C PHE A 94 -8.77 19.71 3.38
N ALA A 95 -8.56 21.03 3.28
CA ALA A 95 -7.45 21.72 3.94
C ALA A 95 -6.08 21.03 3.75
N ASN A 96 -5.78 20.58 2.52
CA ASN A 96 -4.58 19.80 2.16
C ASN A 96 -4.41 18.47 2.91
N THR A 97 -5.47 17.91 3.48
CA THR A 97 -5.47 16.57 4.08
C THR A 97 -6.23 15.60 3.18
N ILE A 98 -5.64 14.43 2.93
CA ILE A 98 -6.29 13.35 2.17
C ILE A 98 -7.23 12.58 3.11
N GLN A 99 -8.49 12.49 2.73
CA GLN A 99 -9.50 11.63 3.35
C GLN A 99 -9.87 10.52 2.37
N TRP A 100 -9.38 9.31 2.63
CA TRP A 100 -9.63 8.14 1.81
C TRP A 100 -11.05 7.61 1.99
N ASN A 101 -11.69 7.20 0.89
CA ASN A 101 -13.04 6.61 0.94
C ASN A 101 -13.02 5.08 1.09
N THR A 102 -11.83 4.46 1.05
CA THR A 102 -11.61 3.04 1.36
C THR A 102 -10.66 2.94 2.55
N PRO A 103 -10.80 1.92 3.42
CA PRO A 103 -9.85 1.71 4.51
C PRO A 103 -8.45 1.39 3.97
N VAL A 104 -7.43 1.84 4.70
CA VAL A 104 -6.04 1.45 4.42
C VAL A 104 -5.88 -0.06 4.64
N ILE A 105 -5.19 -0.73 3.71
CA ILE A 105 -4.78 -2.11 3.90
C ILE A 105 -3.72 -2.14 5.00
N ASP A 106 -3.91 -3.00 6.00
CA ASP A 106 -2.95 -3.21 7.08
C ASP A 106 -1.53 -3.45 6.52
N PRO A 107 -0.58 -2.52 6.71
CA PRO A 107 0.75 -2.65 6.14
C PRO A 107 1.50 -3.89 6.63
N THR A 108 1.17 -4.41 7.82
CA THR A 108 1.78 -5.63 8.37
C THR A 108 1.34 -6.90 7.63
N LYS A 109 0.22 -6.82 6.90
CA LYS A 109 -0.31 -7.92 6.07
C LYS A 109 0.13 -7.83 4.62
N LEU A 110 0.84 -6.78 4.22
CA LEU A 110 1.39 -6.69 2.87
C LEU A 110 2.67 -7.53 2.77
N GLN A 111 2.62 -8.61 2.01
CA GLN A 111 3.77 -9.49 1.83
C GLN A 111 4.88 -8.77 1.04
N GLN A 112 6.11 -8.91 1.53
CA GLN A 112 7.33 -8.51 0.84
C GLN A 112 7.93 -9.73 0.13
N LEU A 113 8.32 -9.56 -1.13
CA LEU A 113 8.99 -10.55 -1.94
C LEU A 113 10.51 -10.29 -1.95
N PRO A 114 11.33 -11.33 -2.13
CA PRO A 114 12.78 -11.17 -2.20
C PRO A 114 13.23 -10.39 -3.45
N VAL A 115 12.41 -10.36 -4.49
CA VAL A 115 12.69 -9.75 -5.79
C VAL A 115 11.79 -8.56 -6.06
N SER A 116 12.37 -7.51 -6.65
CA SER A 116 11.63 -6.34 -7.12
C SER A 116 10.98 -6.61 -8.47
N TYR A 117 9.75 -6.13 -8.67
CA TYR A 117 9.16 -6.03 -10.00
C TYR A 117 9.85 -4.89 -10.77
N PRO A 118 10.28 -5.10 -12.03
CA PRO A 118 10.96 -4.05 -12.78
C PRO A 118 10.01 -2.89 -13.12
N ILE A 119 10.53 -1.66 -13.18
CA ILE A 119 9.79 -0.52 -13.70
C ILE A 119 10.18 -0.25 -15.14
N ASP A 120 9.17 -0.12 -16.00
CA ASP A 120 9.31 0.53 -17.29
C ASP A 120 8.87 1.99 -17.12
N THR A 121 9.83 2.91 -17.14
CA THR A 121 9.56 4.34 -16.97
C THR A 121 8.82 4.93 -18.17
N SER A 122 8.83 4.27 -19.35
CA SER A 122 8.07 4.72 -20.52
C SER A 122 6.56 4.48 -20.37
N ALA A 123 6.16 3.54 -19.51
CA ALA A 123 4.77 3.27 -19.18
C ALA A 123 4.20 4.22 -18.10
N ILE A 124 5.01 5.16 -17.57
CA ILE A 124 4.56 6.07 -16.52
C ILE A 124 3.76 7.21 -17.11
N GLN A 125 2.61 7.47 -16.50
CA GLN A 125 1.76 8.60 -16.84
C GLN A 125 1.64 9.56 -15.68
N ALA A 126 2.10 10.78 -15.92
CA ALA A 126 1.89 11.91 -15.05
C ALA A 126 0.40 12.29 -15.01
N PHE A 127 -0.17 12.40 -13.82
CA PHE A 127 -1.47 13.05 -13.63
C PHE A 127 -1.33 14.34 -12.82
N GLY A 128 -1.97 15.41 -13.32
CA GLY A 128 -1.81 16.76 -12.78
C GLY A 128 -0.42 17.33 -13.05
N ASN A 129 0.17 18.00 -12.05
CA ASN A 129 1.53 18.51 -12.12
C ASN A 129 2.45 17.72 -11.18
N PRO A 130 3.02 16.58 -11.62
CA PRO A 130 3.92 15.81 -10.78
C PRO A 130 5.27 16.49 -10.55
N GLY A 131 5.60 17.55 -11.30
CA GLY A 131 6.97 18.03 -11.45
C GLY A 131 7.81 17.01 -12.23
N ASN A 132 9.02 16.73 -11.75
CA ASN A 132 9.88 15.68 -12.31
C ASN A 132 10.38 14.74 -11.19
N PRO A 133 9.51 13.88 -10.65
CA PRO A 133 9.89 13.00 -9.55
C PRO A 133 10.85 11.91 -10.06
N ASN A 134 11.78 11.50 -9.18
CA ASN A 134 12.64 10.35 -9.46
C ASN A 134 11.81 9.06 -9.39
N TYR A 135 11.21 8.66 -10.52
CA TYR A 135 10.35 7.49 -10.60
C TYR A 135 11.02 6.19 -10.17
N PRO A 136 12.27 5.88 -10.57
CA PRO A 136 12.99 4.71 -10.04
C PRO A 136 13.01 4.69 -8.50
N HIS A 137 13.33 5.81 -7.87
CA HIS A 137 13.37 5.89 -6.41
C HIS A 137 11.98 5.73 -5.75
N LEU A 138 10.92 6.25 -6.35
CA LEU A 138 9.56 6.01 -5.87
C LEU A 138 9.18 4.54 -6.00
N TRP A 139 9.51 3.92 -7.12
CA TRP A 139 9.19 2.53 -7.40
C TRP A 139 9.90 1.56 -6.49
N GLU A 140 11.18 1.80 -6.16
CA GLU A 140 11.95 0.98 -5.22
C GLU A 140 11.21 0.74 -3.90
N LYS A 141 10.48 1.75 -3.40
CA LYS A 141 9.72 1.70 -2.14
C LYS A 141 8.57 0.69 -2.17
N ILE A 142 8.06 0.33 -3.35
CA ILE A 142 6.89 -0.53 -3.53
C ILE A 142 7.17 -1.79 -4.35
N SER A 143 8.29 -1.82 -5.08
CA SER A 143 8.61 -2.84 -6.09
C SER A 143 8.64 -4.27 -5.55
N LYS A 144 8.86 -4.45 -4.24
CA LYS A 144 8.91 -5.76 -3.57
C LYS A 144 7.57 -6.20 -2.99
N LEU A 145 6.53 -5.37 -3.02
CA LEU A 145 5.23 -5.76 -2.49
C LEU A 145 4.59 -6.81 -3.39
N ASP A 146 4.12 -7.93 -2.82
CA ASP A 146 3.44 -8.98 -3.57
C ASP A 146 2.19 -8.46 -4.32
N ILE A 147 1.46 -7.52 -3.71
CA ILE A 147 0.32 -6.87 -4.35
C ILE A 147 0.74 -6.07 -5.60
N VAL A 148 1.91 -5.45 -5.61
CA VAL A 148 2.43 -4.77 -6.81
C VAL A 148 2.75 -5.79 -7.90
N HIS A 149 3.38 -6.91 -7.55
CA HIS A 149 3.61 -8.00 -8.50
C HIS A 149 2.30 -8.56 -9.04
N THR A 150 1.29 -8.74 -8.19
CA THR A 150 -0.04 -9.23 -8.58
C THR A 150 -0.66 -8.33 -9.64
N TYR A 151 -0.70 -7.01 -9.40
CA TYR A 151 -1.26 -6.05 -10.35
C TYR A 151 -0.47 -6.00 -11.65
N ARG A 152 0.87 -5.94 -11.56
CA ARG A 152 1.70 -5.85 -12.76
C ARG A 152 1.75 -7.14 -13.57
N LYS A 153 1.59 -8.32 -12.97
CA LYS A 153 1.50 -9.58 -13.71
C LYS A 153 0.14 -9.76 -14.37
N ALA A 154 -0.94 -9.31 -13.73
CA ALA A 154 -2.28 -9.35 -14.30
C ALA A 154 -2.40 -8.45 -15.54
N ASN A 155 -1.77 -7.26 -15.50
CA ASN A 155 -1.77 -6.33 -16.62
C ASN A 155 -0.38 -5.68 -16.85
N PRO A 156 0.57 -6.40 -17.49
CA PRO A 156 1.96 -5.96 -17.64
C PRO A 156 2.16 -4.68 -18.44
N ASN A 157 1.24 -4.40 -19.36
CA ASN A 157 1.31 -3.26 -20.27
C ASN A 157 0.44 -2.08 -19.81
N ALA A 158 -0.32 -2.23 -18.71
CA ALA A 158 -1.10 -1.12 -18.19
C ALA A 158 -0.18 0.05 -17.82
N PRO A 159 -0.59 1.30 -18.09
CA PRO A 159 0.13 2.48 -17.62
C PRO A 159 0.25 2.48 -16.10
N VAL A 160 1.33 3.07 -15.59
CA VAL A 160 1.49 3.37 -14.17
C VAL A 160 1.22 4.86 -13.99
N THR A 161 0.06 5.22 -13.45
CA THR A 161 -0.23 6.64 -13.20
C THR A 161 0.46 7.08 -11.92
N VAL A 162 1.14 8.23 -11.97
CA VAL A 162 1.79 8.86 -10.83
C VAL A 162 1.26 10.27 -10.67
N MET A 163 0.84 10.59 -9.44
CA MET A 163 0.37 11.92 -9.07
C MET A 163 1.15 12.42 -7.87
N LYS A 164 1.52 13.70 -7.87
CA LYS A 164 2.10 14.38 -6.71
C LYS A 164 1.04 15.24 -6.02
N LEU A 165 1.00 15.19 -4.69
CA LEU A 165 0.19 16.07 -3.86
C LEU A 165 1.07 16.71 -2.78
N ILE A 166 0.74 17.94 -2.40
CA ILE A 166 1.28 18.57 -1.20
C ILE A 166 0.19 18.46 -0.15
N THR A 167 0.47 17.68 0.89
CA THR A 167 -0.45 17.49 2.02
C THR A 167 0.08 18.18 3.25
N THR A 168 -0.74 18.38 4.27
CA THR A 168 -0.30 18.83 5.59
C THR A 168 -0.33 17.67 6.58
N SER A 169 0.66 17.58 7.45
CA SER A 169 0.71 16.57 8.52
C SER A 169 1.12 17.25 9.82
N TYR A 170 0.40 16.95 10.91
CA TYR A 170 0.71 17.52 12.22
C TYR A 170 2.05 17.00 12.72
N ASN A 171 2.98 17.91 13.02
CA ASN A 171 4.23 17.57 13.67
C ASN A 171 4.11 17.88 15.18
N PRO A 172 4.08 16.85 16.05
CA PRO A 172 3.91 17.06 17.48
C PRO A 172 5.11 17.74 18.15
N GLU A 173 6.32 17.58 17.61
CA GLU A 173 7.53 18.22 18.14
C GLU A 173 7.52 19.73 17.89
N LEU A 174 6.96 20.15 16.75
CA LEU A 174 6.85 21.55 16.37
C LEU A 174 5.53 22.20 16.84
N GLY A 175 4.51 21.41 17.16
CA GLY A 175 3.20 21.91 17.60
C GLY A 175 2.32 22.47 16.48
N PHE A 176 2.69 22.27 15.21
CA PHE A 176 1.92 22.73 14.05
C PHE A 176 2.02 21.75 12.86
N SER A 177 1.11 21.92 11.90
CA SER A 177 1.10 21.12 10.68
C SER A 177 2.11 21.64 9.66
N ILE A 178 2.96 20.75 9.16
CA ILE A 178 3.95 21.05 8.11
C ILE A 178 3.51 20.48 6.77
N PRO A 179 3.83 21.16 5.65
CA PRO A 179 3.66 20.58 4.32
C PRO A 179 4.54 19.33 4.14
N SER A 180 3.98 18.32 3.48
CA SER A 180 4.63 17.06 3.13
C SER A 180 4.25 16.66 1.71
N THR A 181 5.25 16.33 0.90
CA THR A 181 5.02 15.83 -0.45
C THR A 181 4.61 14.36 -0.40
N LYS A 182 3.48 14.04 -1.01
CA LYS A 182 3.00 12.68 -1.23
C LYS A 182 3.00 12.36 -2.72
N HIS A 183 3.37 11.14 -3.06
CA HIS A 183 3.21 10.58 -4.39
C HIS A 183 2.21 9.45 -4.31
N LEU A 184 1.18 9.50 -5.15
CA LEU A 184 0.22 8.43 -5.33
C LEU A 184 0.56 7.67 -6.60
N ILE A 185 0.68 6.35 -6.50
CA ILE A 185 0.91 5.44 -7.63
C ILE A 185 -0.35 4.62 -7.83
N PHE A 186 -0.90 4.67 -9.03
CA PHE A 186 -2.10 3.94 -9.42
C PHE A 186 -1.74 2.78 -10.33
N LEU A 187 -2.20 1.58 -9.97
CA LEU A 187 -2.01 0.35 -10.74
C LEU A 187 -3.37 -0.30 -11.00
N VAL A 188 -3.61 -0.74 -12.23
CA VAL A 188 -4.83 -1.45 -12.64
C VAL A 188 -4.50 -2.91 -12.93
N ARG A 189 -5.40 -3.83 -12.57
CA ARG A 189 -5.31 -5.25 -12.94
C ARG A 189 -6.41 -5.63 -13.91
#